data_AF-A0A6C0DWJ6-F1
#
_entry.id   AF-A0A6C0DWJ6-F1
#
_cell.length_a   1.000
_cell.length_b   1.000
_cell.length_c   1.000
_cell.angle_alpha   90.00
_cell.angle_beta   90.00
_cell.angle_gamma   90.00
#
_symmetry.space_group_name_H-M   'P 1'
#
loop_
_entity.id
_entity.type
_entity.pdbx_description
1 polymer ?
#
loop_
_entity_poly.entity_id
_entity_poly.type
_entity_poly.pdbx_seq_one_letter_code
_entity_poly.pdbx_strand_id
1 'polypeptide(L)'
;MERLSGTPNAVILDIGAQQGLYSLLASFFPKTTWYSFVPYESSYELLNSNLQYNNITNVSTYKIGMSNIKGTDILFVPNKKGEKGGLNCLARKNDARINLDQCEQIHIETDTIDNLFINTPINYIKIDIEGFELNVLLGGINTILHLFSFKMPNIK
;
A
#
# COMPACT_ATOMS: atom_id res chain seq x y z
N MET A 1 1.10 -7.51 -18.03
CA MET A 1 1.04 -8.92 -17.58
C MET A 1 2.33 -9.69 -17.90
N GLU A 2 2.94 -9.54 -19.08
CA GLU A 2 4.19 -10.24 -19.47
C GLU A 2 5.38 -10.13 -18.50
N ARG A 3 5.54 -9.00 -17.79
CA ARG A 3 6.66 -8.82 -16.85
C ARG A 3 6.51 -9.62 -15.54
N LEU A 4 5.29 -9.78 -15.03
CA LEU A 4 5.03 -10.59 -13.83
C LEU A 4 5.13 -12.09 -14.12
N SER A 5 4.72 -12.53 -15.32
CA SER A 5 4.91 -13.93 -15.74
C SER A 5 6.38 -14.35 -15.87
N GLY A 6 7.29 -13.39 -16.07
CA GLY A 6 8.74 -13.62 -16.11
C GLY A 6 9.42 -13.74 -14.74
N THR A 7 8.70 -13.51 -13.63
CA THR A 7 9.23 -13.58 -12.26
C THR A 7 8.36 -14.50 -11.39
N PRO A 8 8.41 -15.83 -11.62
CA PRO A 8 7.74 -16.76 -10.71
C PRO A 8 8.29 -16.54 -9.28
N ASN A 9 7.39 -16.48 -8.30
CA ASN A 9 7.68 -16.13 -6.89
C ASN A 9 8.01 -14.66 -6.61
N ALA A 10 7.56 -13.73 -7.47
CA ALA A 10 7.69 -12.31 -7.18
C ALA A 10 6.99 -11.92 -5.86
N VAL A 11 7.62 -11.02 -5.12
CA VAL A 11 7.06 -10.33 -3.95
C VAL A 11 6.56 -8.95 -4.37
N ILE A 12 5.30 -8.66 -4.07
CA ILE A 12 4.60 -7.43 -4.47
C ILE A 12 4.05 -6.72 -3.24
N LEU A 13 4.29 -5.41 -3.16
CA LEU A 13 3.62 -4.53 -2.21
C LEU A 13 2.50 -3.74 -2.92
N ASP A 14 1.27 -3.83 -2.43
CA ASP A 14 0.12 -3.01 -2.84
C ASP A 14 -0.20 -2.01 -1.73
N ILE A 15 0.40 -0.82 -1.81
CA ILE A 15 0.25 0.25 -0.83
C ILE A 15 -0.93 1.13 -1.26
N GLY A 16 -1.90 1.31 -0.35
CA GLY A 16 -3.18 1.91 -0.67
C GLY A 16 -4.08 0.95 -1.44
N ALA A 17 -4.19 -0.29 -0.96
CA ALA A 17 -4.94 -1.34 -1.65
C ALA A 17 -6.44 -1.03 -1.80
N GLN A 18 -6.98 -0.15 -0.96
CA GLN A 18 -8.37 0.31 -0.96
C GLN A 18 -9.35 -0.88 -1.00
N GLN A 19 -10.14 -1.05 -2.07
CA GLN A 19 -11.10 -2.16 -2.21
C GLN A 19 -10.49 -3.41 -2.88
N GLY A 20 -9.19 -3.38 -3.18
CA GLY A 20 -8.44 -4.54 -3.69
C GLY A 20 -8.33 -4.65 -5.20
N LEU A 21 -8.57 -3.59 -5.98
CA LEU A 21 -8.51 -3.64 -7.45
C LEU A 21 -7.20 -4.29 -7.97
N TYR A 22 -6.05 -3.91 -7.40
CA TYR A 22 -4.76 -4.49 -7.75
C TYR A 22 -4.50 -5.81 -7.03
N SER A 23 -4.87 -5.92 -5.75
CA SER A 23 -4.75 -7.16 -4.98
C SER A 23 -5.48 -8.34 -5.64
N LEU A 24 -6.62 -8.11 -6.32
CA LEU A 24 -7.36 -9.14 -7.05
C LEU A 24 -6.58 -9.71 -8.26
N LEU A 25 -5.59 -8.99 -8.80
CA LEU A 25 -4.73 -9.49 -9.87
C LEU A 25 -3.88 -10.67 -9.42
N ALA A 26 -3.69 -10.85 -8.11
CA ALA A 26 -2.96 -11.99 -7.55
C ALA A 26 -3.56 -13.35 -7.98
N SER A 27 -4.87 -13.41 -8.29
CA SER A 27 -5.53 -14.59 -8.86
C SER A 27 -4.88 -15.09 -10.16
N PHE A 28 -4.36 -14.19 -10.99
CA PHE A 28 -3.68 -14.53 -12.24
C PHE A 28 -2.22 -14.94 -12.04
N PHE A 29 -1.68 -14.75 -10.83
CA PHE A 29 -0.27 -14.99 -10.50
C PHE A 29 -0.14 -15.81 -9.21
N PRO A 30 -0.65 -17.05 -9.14
CA PRO A 30 -0.78 -17.82 -7.90
C PRO A 30 0.55 -18.16 -7.21
N LYS A 31 1.68 -18.04 -7.92
CA LYS A 31 3.03 -18.26 -7.37
C LYS A 31 3.63 -17.02 -6.71
N THR A 32 3.02 -15.84 -6.87
CA THR A 32 3.53 -14.59 -6.30
C THR A 32 3.03 -14.39 -4.89
N THR A 33 3.74 -13.58 -4.09
CA THR A 33 3.35 -13.22 -2.73
C THR A 33 3.02 -11.72 -2.68
N TRP A 34 1.84 -11.38 -2.19
CA TRP A 34 1.37 -10.01 -2.11
C TRP A 34 1.19 -9.56 -0.66
N TYR A 35 1.60 -8.33 -0.38
CA TYR A 35 1.37 -7.64 0.87
C TYR A 35 0.58 -6.36 0.59
N SER A 36 -0.66 -6.32 1.05
CA SER A 36 -1.61 -5.23 0.76
C SER A 36 -1.89 -4.41 2.00
N PHE A 37 -1.69 -3.09 1.91
CA PHE A 37 -1.78 -2.16 3.04
C PHE A 37 -2.93 -1.19 2.83
N VAL A 38 -3.84 -1.12 3.81
CA VAL A 38 -4.98 -0.19 3.79
C VAL A 38 -5.40 0.16 5.22
N PRO A 39 -5.28 1.43 5.65
CA PRO A 39 -5.55 1.80 7.04
C PRO A 39 -7.03 1.97 7.39
N TYR A 40 -7.89 2.25 6.41
CA TYR A 40 -9.31 2.55 6.65
C TYR A 40 -10.14 1.28 6.81
N GLU A 41 -10.87 1.15 7.92
CA GLU A 41 -11.61 -0.06 8.30
C GLU A 41 -12.52 -0.57 7.19
N SER A 42 -13.43 0.27 6.69
CA SER A 42 -14.41 -0.19 5.70
C SER A 42 -13.76 -0.64 4.39
N SER A 43 -12.62 -0.04 4.02
CA SER A 43 -11.86 -0.48 2.84
C SER A 43 -11.12 -1.79 3.12
N TYR A 44 -10.55 -1.95 4.32
CA TYR A 44 -9.90 -3.19 4.76
C TYR A 44 -10.88 -4.37 4.79
N GLU A 45 -12.08 -4.19 5.34
CA GLU A 45 -13.13 -5.21 5.35
C GLU A 45 -13.54 -5.60 3.92
N LEU A 46 -13.73 -4.62 3.03
CA LEU A 46 -14.12 -4.85 1.65
C LEU A 46 -13.02 -5.57 0.85
N LEU A 47 -11.75 -5.18 1.04
CA LEU A 47 -10.60 -5.89 0.46
C LEU A 47 -10.60 -7.36 0.85
N ASN A 48 -10.73 -7.67 2.15
CA ASN A 48 -10.73 -9.05 2.62
C ASN A 48 -11.93 -9.85 2.09
N SER A 49 -13.12 -9.24 2.07
CA SER A 49 -14.32 -9.86 1.48
C SER A 49 -14.10 -10.17 0.00
N ASN A 50 -13.48 -9.26 -0.76
CA ASN A 50 -13.21 -9.45 -2.18
C ASN A 50 -12.17 -10.57 -2.41
N LEU A 51 -11.11 -10.64 -1.60
CA LEU A 51 -10.13 -11.73 -1.68
C LEU A 51 -10.77 -13.09 -1.37
N GLN A 52 -11.59 -13.16 -0.32
CA GLN A 52 -12.31 -14.37 0.07
C GLN A 52 -13.29 -14.81 -1.03
N TYR A 53 -14.09 -13.89 -1.58
CA TYR A 53 -15.06 -14.21 -2.64
C TYR A 53 -14.39 -14.78 -3.90
N ASN A 54 -13.15 -14.36 -4.19
CA ASN A 54 -12.39 -14.82 -5.34
C ASN A 54 -11.41 -15.97 -5.03
N ASN A 55 -11.46 -16.55 -3.81
CA ASN A 55 -10.56 -17.63 -3.36
C ASN A 55 -9.07 -17.29 -3.53
N ILE A 56 -8.69 -16.04 -3.32
CA ILE A 56 -7.31 -15.58 -3.45
C ILE A 56 -6.60 -15.76 -2.11
N THR A 57 -5.59 -16.62 -2.08
CA THR A 57 -4.88 -17.01 -0.84
C THR A 57 -3.44 -16.53 -0.75
N ASN A 58 -2.91 -15.95 -1.83
CA ASN A 58 -1.53 -15.49 -1.92
C ASN A 58 -1.36 -13.99 -1.64
N VAL A 59 -2.35 -13.38 -0.96
CA VAL A 59 -2.36 -11.98 -0.54
C VAL A 59 -2.51 -11.92 0.98
N SER A 60 -1.54 -11.30 1.66
CA SER A 60 -1.63 -10.93 3.08
C SER A 60 -2.06 -9.48 3.19
N THR A 61 -3.08 -9.20 4.00
CA THR A 61 -3.64 -7.85 4.18
C THR A 61 -3.26 -7.28 5.54
N TYR A 62 -3.04 -5.97 5.59
CA TYR A 62 -2.66 -5.26 6.82
C TYR A 62 -3.47 -3.97 6.95
N LYS A 63 -4.16 -3.83 8.09
CA LYS A 63 -4.91 -2.61 8.45
C LYS A 63 -3.99 -1.54 9.04
N ILE A 64 -3.01 -1.10 8.26
CA ILE A 64 -2.03 -0.06 8.63
C ILE A 64 -1.76 0.86 7.44
N GLY A 65 -1.34 2.09 7.73
CA GLY A 65 -0.86 3.04 6.72
C GLY A 65 0.65 2.91 6.54
N MET A 66 1.13 2.97 5.30
CA MET A 66 2.57 3.05 5.05
C MET A 66 3.01 4.51 5.13
N SER A 67 4.14 4.77 5.79
CA SER A 67 4.67 6.11 6.05
C SER A 67 6.21 6.11 6.10
N ASN A 68 6.79 7.27 6.40
CA ASN A 68 8.22 7.42 6.72
C ASN A 68 8.52 7.19 8.22
N ILE A 69 7.50 7.02 9.05
CA ILE A 69 7.64 6.83 10.50
C ILE A 69 6.70 5.71 10.93
N LYS A 70 7.17 4.81 11.80
CA LYS A 70 6.35 3.84 12.50
C LYS A 70 5.70 4.49 13.72
N GLY A 71 4.40 4.29 13.91
CA GLY A 71 3.67 4.82 15.05
C GLY A 71 2.21 5.01 14.70
N THR A 72 1.67 6.20 15.01
CA THR A 72 0.30 6.56 14.67
C THR A 72 0.25 7.84 13.87
N ASP A 73 -0.78 7.96 13.03
CA ASP A 73 -1.06 9.18 12.26
C ASP A 73 -2.58 9.39 12.16
N ILE A 74 -2.98 10.53 11.56
CA ILE A 74 -4.38 10.86 11.33
C ILE A 74 -4.68 10.70 9.84
N LEU A 75 -5.62 9.81 9.54
CA LEU A 75 -6.25 9.70 8.23
C LEU A 75 -7.44 10.67 8.14
N PHE A 76 -7.51 11.43 7.05
CA PHE A 76 -8.62 12.32 6.77
C PHE A 76 -9.53 11.68 5.74
N VAL A 77 -10.80 11.47 6.13
CA VAL A 77 -11.82 10.86 5.28
C VAL A 77 -12.89 11.90 4.96
N PRO A 78 -13.08 12.29 3.69
CA PRO A 78 -14.09 13.27 3.30
C PRO A 78 -15.50 12.85 3.74
N ASN A 79 -16.15 13.73 4.47
CA ASN A 79 -17.47 13.56 5.06
C ASN A 79 -18.54 14.00 4.05
N LYS A 80 -18.57 13.36 2.88
CA LYS A 80 -19.64 13.59 1.90
C LYS A 80 -20.81 12.66 2.21
N LYS A 81 -21.93 13.23 2.67
CA LYS A 81 -23.22 12.53 2.76
C LYS A 81 -23.56 11.91 1.40
N GLY A 82 -23.32 10.61 1.25
CA GLY A 82 -23.66 9.82 0.06
C GLY A 82 -22.49 9.26 -0.76
N GLU A 83 -21.26 9.74 -0.59
CA GLU A 83 -20.07 9.19 -1.28
C GLU A 83 -19.21 8.41 -0.27
N LYS A 84 -19.44 7.10 -0.17
CA LYS A 84 -18.59 6.23 0.64
C LYS A 84 -17.26 5.96 -0.08
N GLY A 85 -16.16 6.55 0.40
CA GLY A 85 -14.84 5.90 0.37
C GLY A 85 -14.03 5.92 -0.93
N GLY A 86 -14.20 6.93 -1.79
CA GLY A 86 -13.41 7.07 -3.03
C GLY A 86 -12.09 7.84 -2.89
N LEU A 87 -11.93 8.66 -1.85
CA LEU A 87 -10.79 9.56 -1.66
C LEU A 87 -10.34 9.51 -0.19
N ASN A 88 -9.64 8.47 0.21
CA ASN A 88 -9.00 8.42 1.53
C ASN A 88 -7.60 9.01 1.38
N CYS A 89 -7.27 10.06 2.13
CA CYS A 89 -5.97 10.71 2.03
C CYS A 89 -5.34 10.85 3.42
N LEU A 90 -4.07 10.49 3.52
CA LEU A 90 -3.22 10.95 4.62
C LEU A 90 -2.82 12.40 4.31
N ALA A 91 -3.75 13.32 4.53
CA ALA A 91 -3.49 14.74 4.36
C ALA A 91 -2.89 15.35 5.63
N ARG A 92 -2.10 16.41 5.46
CA ARG A 92 -1.68 17.24 6.58
C ARG A 92 -2.65 18.41 6.76
N LYS A 93 -2.61 19.04 7.94
CA LYS A 93 -3.48 20.17 8.34
C LYS A 93 -3.49 21.38 7.36
N ASN A 94 -2.59 21.42 6.37
CA ASN A 94 -2.45 22.50 5.40
C ASN A 94 -2.52 22.01 3.93
N ASP A 95 -3.09 20.84 3.67
CA ASP A 95 -3.25 20.36 2.30
C ASP A 95 -4.38 21.13 1.59
N ALA A 96 -4.02 21.97 0.61
CA ALA A 96 -4.98 22.77 -0.15
C ALA A 96 -5.99 21.93 -0.95
N ARG A 97 -5.75 20.62 -1.12
CA ARG A 97 -6.66 19.69 -1.80
C ARG A 97 -7.84 19.27 -0.94
N ILE A 98 -7.79 19.48 0.38
CA ILE A 98 -8.77 18.95 1.33
C ILE A 98 -9.31 20.06 2.23
N ASN A 99 -10.64 20.20 2.25
CA ASN A 99 -11.30 20.96 3.30
C ASN A 99 -11.43 20.08 4.55
N LEU A 100 -10.53 20.30 5.51
CA LEU A 100 -10.45 19.51 6.75
C LEU A 100 -11.70 19.64 7.62
N ASP A 101 -12.42 20.76 7.54
CA ASP A 101 -13.68 20.97 8.25
C ASP A 101 -14.80 20.05 7.73
N GLN A 102 -14.60 19.48 6.53
CA GLN A 102 -15.49 18.51 5.92
C GLN A 102 -14.92 17.09 5.95
N CYS A 103 -13.95 16.80 6.81
CA CYS A 103 -13.36 15.47 6.94
C CYS A 103 -13.57 14.89 8.34
N GLU A 104 -13.82 13.59 8.38
CA GLU A 104 -13.63 12.78 9.58
C GLU A 104 -12.13 12.54 9.80
N GLN A 105 -11.68 12.63 11.05
CA GLN A 105 -10.31 12.34 11.45
C GLN A 105 -10.28 10.98 12.14
N ILE A 106 -9.48 10.07 11.59
CA ILE A 106 -9.38 8.70 12.07
C ILE A 106 -7.93 8.44 12.46
N HIS A 107 -7.72 8.04 13.72
CA HIS A 107 -6.41 7.58 14.16
C HIS A 107 -6.10 6.22 13.55
N ILE A 108 -4.92 6.11 12.94
CA ILE A 108 -4.47 4.88 12.30
C ILE A 108 -3.07 4.53 12.80
N GLU A 109 -2.76 3.24 12.76
CA GLU A 109 -1.40 2.75 12.92
C GLU A 109 -0.64 2.93 11.60
N THR A 110 0.65 3.26 11.71
CA THR A 110 1.57 3.43 10.59
C THR A 110 2.84 2.61 10.77
N ASP A 111 3.40 2.15 9.65
CA ASP A 111 4.70 1.50 9.62
C ASP A 111 5.48 1.90 8.35
N THR A 112 6.75 1.50 8.28
CA THR A 112 7.63 1.84 7.16
C THR A 112 8.01 0.60 6.36
N ILE A 113 8.29 0.76 5.07
CA ILE A 113 8.76 -0.34 4.22
C ILE A 113 10.07 -0.89 4.78
N ASP A 114 10.99 -0.01 5.21
CA ASP A 114 12.27 -0.42 5.79
C ASP A 114 12.09 -1.24 7.06
N ASN A 115 11.17 -0.88 7.96
CA ASN A 115 10.94 -1.67 9.17
C ASN A 115 10.39 -3.07 8.85
N LEU A 116 9.54 -3.20 7.84
CA LEU A 116 8.85 -4.46 7.54
C LEU A 116 9.61 -5.36 6.54
N PHE A 117 10.42 -4.79 5.66
CA PHE A 117 10.90 -5.48 4.45
C PHE A 117 12.38 -5.29 4.13
N ILE A 118 13.22 -4.77 5.05
CA ILE A 118 14.64 -4.49 4.77
C ILE A 118 15.42 -5.67 4.16
N ASN A 119 15.05 -6.90 4.50
CA ASN A 119 15.70 -8.13 4.02
C ASN A 119 14.84 -8.93 3.02
N THR A 120 13.76 -8.34 2.52
CA THR A 120 12.82 -9.01 1.63
C THR A 120 13.08 -8.60 0.17
N PRO A 121 13.25 -9.56 -0.76
CA PRO A 121 13.51 -9.26 -2.16
C PRO A 121 12.24 -8.83 -2.89
N ILE A 122 11.81 -7.58 -2.67
CA ILE A 122 10.62 -7.02 -3.31
C ILE A 122 10.86 -6.82 -4.82
N ASN A 123 9.93 -7.30 -5.64
CA ASN A 123 10.01 -7.17 -7.09
C ASN A 123 9.21 -5.97 -7.60
N TYR A 124 8.08 -5.66 -6.97
CA TYR A 124 7.18 -4.58 -7.36
C TYR A 124 6.60 -3.88 -6.14
N ILE A 125 6.52 -2.55 -6.22
CA ILE A 125 5.83 -1.71 -5.25
C ILE A 125 4.85 -0.85 -6.04
N LYS A 126 3.57 -0.99 -5.74
CA LYS A 126 2.54 -0.05 -6.16
C LYS A 126 2.23 0.85 -4.97
N ILE A 127 2.14 2.15 -5.21
CA ILE A 127 1.78 3.16 -4.21
C ILE A 127 0.71 4.05 -4.83
N ASP A 128 -0.45 4.11 -4.20
CA ASP A 128 -1.57 4.95 -4.60
C ASP A 128 -2.36 5.33 -3.34
N ILE A 129 -1.97 6.45 -2.72
CA ILE A 129 -2.49 6.90 -1.41
C ILE A 129 -2.80 8.41 -1.42
N GLU A 130 -3.08 8.94 -2.62
CA GLU A 130 -3.58 10.28 -2.89
C GLU A 130 -2.74 11.41 -2.26
N GLY A 131 -1.42 11.35 -2.38
CA GLY A 131 -0.50 12.45 -2.05
C GLY A 131 0.38 12.27 -0.82
N PHE A 132 0.47 11.04 -0.32
CA PHE A 132 1.41 10.66 0.76
C PHE A 132 2.52 9.72 0.25
N GLU A 133 2.67 9.57 -1.07
CA GLU A 133 3.61 8.65 -1.71
C GLU A 133 5.06 8.95 -1.36
N LEU A 134 5.42 10.24 -1.26
CA LEU A 134 6.77 10.65 -0.89
C LEU A 134 7.16 10.11 0.50
N ASN A 135 6.25 10.14 1.46
CA ASN A 135 6.51 9.63 2.80
C ASN A 135 6.72 8.12 2.78
N VAL A 136 5.93 7.38 2.02
CA VAL A 136 6.15 5.94 1.82
C VAL A 136 7.51 5.65 1.21
N LEU A 137 7.91 6.40 0.18
CA LEU A 137 9.21 6.24 -0.47
C LEU A 137 10.37 6.54 0.50
N LEU A 138 10.26 7.60 1.31
CA LEU A 138 11.24 7.93 2.34
C LEU A 138 11.34 6.84 3.42
N GLY A 139 10.21 6.22 3.80
CA GLY A 139 10.17 5.09 4.72
C GLY A 139 10.68 3.77 4.15
N GLY A 140 10.96 3.71 2.84
CA GLY A 140 11.46 2.52 2.16
C GLY A 140 12.81 2.69 1.49
N ILE A 141 13.50 3.80 1.77
CA ILE A 141 14.68 4.19 0.98
C ILE A 141 15.78 3.13 1.07
N ASN A 142 16.01 2.51 2.23
CA ASN A 142 17.06 1.52 2.39
C ASN A 142 16.70 0.21 1.67
N THR A 143 15.45 -0.21 1.77
CA THR A 143 14.92 -1.38 1.07
C THR A 143 15.00 -1.19 -0.44
N ILE A 144 14.54 -0.04 -0.94
CA ILE A 144 14.54 0.29 -2.36
C ILE A 144 15.97 0.37 -2.90
N LEU A 145 16.90 1.02 -2.19
CA LEU A 145 18.30 1.13 -2.63
C LEU A 145 19.02 -0.23 -2.60
N HIS A 146 18.76 -1.09 -1.61
CA HIS A 146 19.32 -2.45 -1.57
C HIS A 146 18.95 -3.27 -2.82
N LEU A 147 17.74 -3.10 -3.34
CA LEU A 147 17.29 -3.75 -4.57
C LEU A 147 18.10 -3.32 -5.81
N PHE A 148 18.61 -2.09 -5.83
CA PHE A 148 19.44 -1.58 -6.92
C PHE A 148 20.89 -2.06 -6.83
N SER A 149 21.45 -2.19 -5.62
CA SER A 149 22.79 -2.76 -5.43
C SER A 149 22.91 -4.22 -5.88
N PHE A 150 21.80 -4.98 -5.86
CA PHE A 150 21.77 -6.37 -6.34
C PHE A 150 21.69 -6.51 -7.87
N LYS A 151 21.34 -5.43 -8.58
CA LYS A 151 21.07 -5.46 -10.04
C LYS A 151 22.08 -4.71 -10.89
N MET A 152 23.03 -3.98 -10.30
CA MET A 152 24.15 -3.44 -11.07
C MET A 152 25.08 -4.61 -11.44
N PRO A 153 25.19 -5.02 -12.71
CA PRO A 153 26.35 -5.79 -13.12
C PRO A 153 27.56 -4.91 -12.85
N ASN A 154 28.67 -5.47 -12.35
CA ASN A 154 29.93 -4.76 -12.33
C ASN A 154 30.26 -4.34 -13.76
N ILE A 155 29.99 -3.08 -14.10
CA ILE A 155 30.45 -2.47 -15.35
C ILE A 155 31.93 -2.24 -15.13
N LYS A 156 32.76 -3.11 -15.70
CA LYS A 156 34.18 -2.86 -15.91
C LYS A 156 34.36 -1.83 -17.01
#